data_AF-A0A7V9H7I1-F1
#
_entry.id   AF-A0A7V9H7I1-F1
#
_cell.length_a   1.000
_cell.length_b   1.000
_cell.length_c   1.000
_cell.angle_alpha   90.00
_cell.angle_beta   90.00
_cell.angle_gamma   90.00
#
_symmetry.space_group_name_H-M   'P 1'
#
loop_
_entity.id
_entity.type
_entity.pdbx_description
1 polymer ?
#
loop_
_entity_poly.entity_id
_entity_poly.type
_entity_poly.pdbx_seq_one_letter_code
_entity_poly.pdbx_strand_id
1 'polypeptide(L)' 'FTAYDCNKYPIADTVRSFKEVLEGQHDDLPESAFFLKGSIDDVVAGAKGKDGSKDEKRDDDEGDDAEKDGE' A
#
# COMPACT_ATOMS: atom_id res chain seq x y z
N PHE A 1 0.57 -15.74 -15.01
CA PHE A 1 1.12 -14.52 -14.37
C PHE A 1 -0.08 -13.61 -14.15
N THR A 2 -0.46 -13.36 -12.90
CA THR A 2 -1.81 -12.90 -12.51
C THR A 2 -2.08 -11.40 -12.71
N ALA A 3 -1.15 -10.65 -13.32
CA ALA A 3 -1.27 -9.22 -13.65
C ALA A 3 -1.50 -8.27 -12.45
N TYR A 4 -1.18 -8.71 -11.22
CA TYR A 4 -1.21 -7.84 -10.04
C TYR A 4 0.11 -7.06 -9.89
N ASP A 5 0.00 -5.79 -9.50
CA ASP A 5 1.13 -4.90 -9.23
C ASP A 5 1.86 -5.23 -7.93
N CYS A 6 3.19 -5.08 -7.94
CA CYS A 6 4.04 -5.29 -6.77
C CYS A 6 4.29 -3.98 -6.01
N ASN A 7 3.40 -3.65 -5.08
CA ASN A 7 3.58 -2.47 -4.26
C ASN A 7 4.70 -2.65 -3.22
N LYS A 8 5.48 -1.60 -2.98
CA LYS A 8 6.54 -1.55 -1.97
C LYS A 8 6.01 -0.84 -0.73
N TYR A 9 6.19 -1.46 0.43
CA TYR A 9 5.78 -0.88 1.71
C TYR A 9 7.00 -0.73 2.62
N PRO A 10 7.17 0.43 3.28
CA PRO A 10 8.22 0.59 4.25
C PRO A 10 7.92 -0.28 5.48
N ILE A 11 8.99 -0.72 6.16
CA ILE A 11 8.89 -1.64 7.31
C ILE A 11 8.07 -1.01 8.46
N ALA A 12 8.16 0.31 8.63
CA ALA A 12 7.39 1.00 9.66
C ALA A 12 5.87 0.87 9.44
N ASP A 13 5.41 0.91 8.18
CA ASP A 13 3.99 0.81 7.85
C ASP A 13 3.48 -0.62 7.97
N THR A 14 4.28 -1.63 7.60
CA THR A 14 3.91 -3.03 7.82
C THR A 14 3.83 -3.36 9.31
N VAL A 15 4.80 -2.91 10.12
CA VAL A 15 4.75 -3.12 11.56
C VAL A 15 3.54 -2.41 12.20
N ARG A 16 3.22 -1.19 11.74
CA ARG A 16 2.03 -0.46 12.22
C ARG A 16 0.74 -1.22 11.90
N SER A 17 0.55 -1.65 10.65
CA SER A 17 -0.67 -2.35 10.23
C SER A 17 -0.87 -3.67 10.97
N PHE A 18 0.19 -4.48 11.12
CA PHE A 18 0.10 -5.71 11.92
C PHE A 18 -0.21 -5.43 13.39
N LYS A 19 0.31 -4.35 13.96
CA LYS A 19 -0.01 -3.95 15.33
C LYS A 19 -1.49 -3.60 15.49
N GLU A 20 -2.06 -2.80 14.58
CA GLU A 20 -3.48 -2.44 14.62
C GLU A 20 -4.41 -3.65 14.47
N VAL A 21 -4.02 -4.62 13.64
CA VAL A 21 -4.74 -5.91 13.51
C VAL A 21 -4.69 -6.70 14.82
N LEU A 22 -3.54 -6.75 15.49
CA LEU A 22 -3.39 -7.43 16.78
C LEU A 22 -4.11 -6.72 17.93
N GLU A 23 -4.28 -5.40 17.84
CA GLU A 23 -5.05 -4.60 18.79
C GLU A 23 -6.57 -4.71 18.57
N GLY A 24 -7.01 -5.42 17.51
CA GLY A 24 -8.42 -5.64 17.19
C GLY A 24 -9.13 -4.42 16.58
N GLN A 25 -8.38 -3.42 16.08
CA GLN A 25 -8.98 -2.21 15.51
C GLN A 25 -9.75 -2.47 14.21
N HIS A 26 -9.44 -3.58 13.53
CA HIS A 26 -10.02 -3.98 12.24
C HIS A 26 -10.77 -5.33 12.30
N ASP A 27 -11.10 -5.82 13.50
CA ASP A 27 -11.82 -7.10 13.71
C ASP A 27 -13.27 -7.07 13.17
N ASP A 28 -13.84 -5.88 13.01
CA ASP A 28 -15.18 -5.70 12.42
C ASP A 28 -15.21 -5.95 10.90
N LEU A 29 -14.04 -6.08 10.25
CA LEU A 29 -13.94 -6.27 8.81
C LEU A 29 -13.98 -7.77 8.46
N PRO A 30 -14.72 -8.17 7.41
CA PRO A 30 -14.75 -9.55 6.98
C PRO A 30 -13.36 -9.99 6.47
N GLU A 31 -13.00 -11.26 6.66
CA GLU A 31 -11.72 -11.82 6.22
C GLU A 31 -11.43 -11.58 4.72
N SER A 32 -12.48 -11.52 3.90
CA SER A 32 -12.39 -11.22 2.47
C SER A 32 -11.85 -9.83 2.16
N ALA A 33 -11.98 -8.87 3.07
CA ALA A 33 -11.45 -7.51 2.90
C ALA A 33 -9.91 -7.47 2.94
N PHE A 34 -9.28 -8.46 3.57
CA PHE A 34 -7.81 -8.56 3.67
C PHE A 34 -7.18 -9.28 2.47
N PHE A 35 -7.98 -9.79 1.55
CA PHE A 35 -7.48 -10.58 0.44
C PHE A 35 -6.76 -9.72 -0.59
N LEU A 36 -5.46 -10.00 -0.80
CA LEU A 36 -4.59 -9.33 -1.77
C LEU A 36 -4.51 -7.80 -1.63
N LYS A 37 -4.71 -7.28 -0.41
CA LYS A 37 -4.47 -5.87 -0.09
C LYS A 37 -3.07 -5.71 0.50
N GLY A 38 -2.35 -4.67 0.08
CA GLY A 38 -0.98 -4.45 0.53
C GLY A 38 -0.89 -3.54 1.75
N SER A 39 -1.78 -2.55 1.88
CA SER A 39 -1.88 -1.68 3.05
C SER A 39 -3.19 -1.89 3.82
N ILE A 40 -3.21 -1.53 5.10
CA ILE A 40 -4.43 -1.58 5.92
C ILE A 40 -5.48 -0.57 5.44
N ASP A 41 -5.04 0.55 4.85
CA ASP A 41 -5.92 1.55 4.27
C ASP A 41 -6.72 0.96 3.09
N ASP A 42 -6.09 0.11 2.28
CA ASP A 42 -6.74 -0.59 1.18
C ASP A 42 -7.77 -1.63 1.68
N VAL A 43 -7.51 -2.25 2.83
CA VAL A 43 -8.44 -3.17 3.49
C VAL A 43 -9.69 -2.41 3.93
N VAL A 44 -9.53 -1.27 4.60
CA VAL A 44 -10.64 -0.42 5.05
C VAL A 44 -11.42 0.15 3.87
N ALA A 45 -10.73 0.56 2.80
CA ALA A 45 -11.35 1.06 1.58
C ALA A 45 -12.13 -0.04 0.83
N GLY A 46 -11.55 -1.24 0.73
CA GLY A 46 -12.17 -2.41 0.13
C GLY A 46 -13.39 -2.89 0.91
N ALA A 47 -13.32 -2.90 2.25
CA ALA A 47 -14.46 -3.23 3.10
C ALA A 47 -15.63 -2.25 2.97
N LYS A 48 -15.33 -0.97 2.71
CA LYS A 48 -16.33 0.08 2.43
C LYS A 48 -16.91 0.01 1.01
N GLY A 49 -16.55 -1.01 0.22
CA GLY A 49 -17.09 -1.23 -1.13
C GLY A 49 -16.60 -0.23 -2.18
N LYS A 50 -15.52 0.51 -1.90
CA LYS A 50 -14.84 1.38 -2.88
C LYS A 50 -13.72 0.63 -3.58
N ASP A 51 -14.03 -0.55 -4.12
CA ASP A 51 -13.15 -1.23 -5.07
C ASP A 51 -13.46 -0.64 -6.46
N GLY A 52 -12.76 0.43 -6.79
CA GLY A 52 -13.02 1.20 -8.00
C GLY A 52 -11.86 2.16 -8.26
N SER A 53 -10.80 1.61 -8.83
CA SER A 53 -9.80 2.28 -9.66
C SER A 53 -9.43 3.69 -9.20
N LYS A 54 -8.38 3.79 -8.39
CA LYS A 54 -7.58 5.02 -8.33
C LYS A 54 -6.10 4.70 -8.48
N ASP A 55 -5.81 4.00 -9.57
CA ASP A 55 -4.50 4.04 -10.24
C ASP A 55 -4.29 5.45 -10.82
N GLU A 56 -4.07 6.44 -9.96
CA GLU A 56 -3.70 7.77 -10.42
C GLU A 56 -3.00 8.55 -9.31
N LYS A 57 -1.76 8.14 -9.03
CA LYS A 57 -0.68 9.10 -8.81
C LYS A 57 0.64 8.46 -9.24
N ARG A 58 0.98 8.69 -10.51
CA ARG A 58 2.36 8.58 -10.99
C ARG A 58 3.12 9.70 -10.30
N ASP A 59 3.73 9.41 -9.15
CA ASP A 59 4.83 10.22 -8.68
C ASP A 59 6.05 9.74 -9.48
N ASP A 60 6.15 10.27 -10.71
CA ASP A 60 7.42 10.39 -11.44
C ASP A 60 8.33 11.27 -10.56
N ASP A 61 9.01 10.66 -9.58
CA ASP A 61 10.13 11.31 -8.89
C ASP A 61 11.34 11.22 -9.84
N GLU A 62 11.37 12.18 -10.75
CA GLU A 62 12.50 12.52 -11.60
C GLU A 62 13.63 13.04 -10.70
N GLY A 63 14.39 12.09 -10.12
CA GLY A 63 15.64 12.35 -9.44
C GLY A 63 16.75 12.66 -10.44
N ASP A 64 16.71 13.88 -10.99
CA ASP A 64 17.87 14.58 -11.53
C ASP A 64 18.87 14.74 -10.36
N ASP A 65 19.97 13.99 -10.36
CA ASP A 65 21.18 14.45 -9.67
C ASP A 65 22.37 14.30 -10.61
N ALA A 66 22.67 15.47 -11.17
CA ALA A 66 23.69 15.82 -12.11
C ALA A 66 25.02 15.10 -11.88
N GLU A 67 25.64 14.73 -13.01
CA GLU A 67 27.05 14.50 -13.12
C GLU A 67 27.84 15.59 -12.41
N LYS A 68 28.71 15.18 -11.49
CA LYS A 68 29.72 16.06 -10.93
C LYS A 68 31.10 15.50 -11.24
N ASP A 69 31.86 16.38 -11.90
CA ASP A 69 33.32 16.57 -11.91
C ASP A 69 34.23 15.33 -12.15
N GLY A 70 35.07 15.26 -13.19
CA GLY A 70 35.76 16.33 -13.90
C GLY A 70 37.04 16.78 -13.19
N GLU A 71 38.02 15.89 -13.00
CA GLU A 71 39.44 15.99 -13.44
C GLU A 71 40.21 14.72 -13.03
#